data_AF-A0A2N0Z8K1-F1
#
_entry.id   AF-A0A2N0Z8K1-F1
#
_cell.length_a   1.000
_cell.length_b   1.000
_cell.length_c   1.000
_cell.angle_alpha   90.00
_cell.angle_beta   90.00
_cell.angle_gamma   90.00
#
_symmetry.space_group_name_H-M   'P 1'
#
loop_
_entity.id
_entity.type
_entity.pdbx_description
1 polymer ?
#
loop_
_entity_poly.entity_id
_entity_poly.type
_entity_poly.pdbx_seq_one_letter_code
_entity_poly.pdbx_strand_id
1 'polypeptide(L)' 'MNEKTKFSFVILFVLLPIIFIISSISWRFFIVGKNFFAVIIDVFGILGIYYIFVSLLFSFVSIKKMNLRDIES' A
#
# COMPACT_ATOMS: atom_id res chain seq x y z
N MET A 1 16.67 9.87 -5.22
CA MET A 1 15.69 8.84 -5.64
C MET A 1 15.31 9.13 -7.08
N ASN A 2 15.31 8.13 -7.97
CA ASN A 2 14.99 8.37 -9.39
C ASN A 2 13.51 8.80 -9.51
N GLU A 3 13.15 9.68 -10.46
CA GLU A 3 11.78 10.21 -10.62
C GLU A 3 10.74 9.08 -10.73
N LYS A 4 11.09 8.00 -11.43
CA LYS A 4 10.26 6.79 -11.54
C LYS A 4 10.00 6.13 -10.19
N THR A 5 11.01 6.03 -9.32
CA THR A 5 10.89 5.43 -7.99
C THR A 5 10.04 6.31 -7.06
N LYS A 6 10.18 7.63 -7.19
CA LYS A 6 9.35 8.61 -6.45
C LYS A 6 7.89 8.50 -6.85
N PHE A 7 7.61 8.40 -8.14
CA PHE A 7 6.26 8.21 -8.66
C PHE A 7 5.63 6.89 -8.21
N SER A 8 6.37 5.77 -8.31
CA SER A 8 5.91 4.47 -7.81
C SER A 8 5.63 4.49 -6.30
N PHE A 9 6.47 5.17 -5.52
CA PHE A 9 6.26 5.32 -4.08
C PHE A 9 4.95 6.08 -3.79
N VAL A 10 4.71 7.21 -4.46
CA VAL A 10 3.48 7.99 -4.28
C VAL A 10 2.25 7.18 -4.66
N ILE A 11 2.28 6.42 -5.76
CA ILE A 11 1.15 5.59 -6.16
C ILE A 11 0.86 4.50 -5.12
N LEU A 12 1.89 3.77 -4.70
CA LEU A 12 1.74 2.63 -3.79
C LEU A 12 1.40 3.06 -2.36
N PHE A 13 2.04 4.10 -1.84
CA PHE A 13 1.85 4.52 -0.44
C PHE A 13 0.77 5.56 -0.23
N VAL A 14 0.29 6.24 -1.28
CA VAL A 14 -0.67 7.33 -1.14
C VAL A 14 -1.90 7.11 -2.00
N LEU A 15 -1.73 7.00 -3.31
CA LEU A 15 -2.86 7.00 -4.24
C LEU A 15 -3.75 5.75 -4.07
N LEU A 16 -3.15 4.56 -4.07
CA LEU A 16 -3.87 3.29 -3.92
C LEU A 16 -4.58 3.16 -2.57
N PRO A 17 -3.92 3.45 -1.43
CA PRO A 17 -4.58 3.47 -0.12
C PRO A 17 -5.80 4.40 -0.08
N ILE A 18 -5.67 5.61 -0.62
CA ILE A 18 -6.77 6.58 -0.61
C ILE A 18 -7.95 6.08 -1.45
N ILE A 19 -7.68 5.58 -2.66
CA ILE A 19 -8.71 5.03 -3.54
C ILE A 19 -9.41 3.85 -2.86
N PHE A 20 -8.65 2.97 -2.18
CA PHE A 20 -9.20 1.84 -1.46
C PHE A 20 -10.10 2.26 -0.30
N ILE A 21 -9.72 3.28 0.48
CA ILE A 21 -10.54 3.82 1.57
C ILE A 21 -11.85 4.38 1.01
N ILE A 22 -11.78 5.24 0.01
CA ILE A 22 -12.95 5.90 -0.58
C ILE A 22 -13.90 4.85 -1.18
N SER A 23 -13.36 3.89 -1.92
CA SER A 23 -14.14 2.80 -2.52
C SER A 23 -14.78 1.91 -1.46
N SER A 24 -14.04 1.50 -0.44
CA SER A 24 -14.54 0.61 0.60
C SER A 24 -15.59 1.27 1.49
N ILE A 25 -15.39 2.54 1.86
CA ILE A 25 -16.38 3.30 2.62
C ILE A 25 -17.63 3.50 1.76
N SER A 26 -17.47 3.94 0.50
CA SER A 26 -18.60 4.16 -0.40
C SER A 26 -19.42 2.88 -0.60
N TRP A 27 -18.76 1.75 -0.89
CA TRP A 27 -19.44 0.47 -1.10
C TRP A 27 -20.14 -0.01 0.17
N ARG A 28 -19.43 -0.11 1.29
CA ARG A 28 -19.94 -0.76 2.50
C ARG A 28 -20.94 0.10 3.26
N PHE A 29 -20.82 1.43 3.17
CA PHE A 29 -21.74 2.35 3.81
C PHE A 29 -23.02 2.55 3.00
N PHE A 30 -22.93 2.84 1.69
CA PHE A 30 -24.11 3.15 0.89
C PHE A 30 -24.87 1.92 0.37
N ILE A 31 -24.20 0.80 0.10
CA ILE A 31 -24.83 -0.37 -0.53
C ILE A 31 -25.19 -1.45 0.48
N VAL A 32 -24.29 -1.73 1.43
CA VAL A 32 -24.44 -2.85 2.37
C VAL A 32 -25.10 -2.42 3.69
N GLY A 33 -25.11 -1.11 4.00
CA GLY A 33 -25.70 -0.60 5.24
C GLY A 33 -24.99 -1.11 6.51
N LYS A 34 -23.70 -1.47 6.43
CA LYS A 34 -22.94 -1.97 7.57
C LYS A 34 -22.65 -0.85 8.57
N ASN A 35 -22.57 -1.21 9.86
CA ASN A 35 -22.15 -0.29 10.92
C ASN A 35 -20.82 0.41 10.59
N PHE A 36 -20.82 1.74 10.66
CA PHE A 36 -19.69 2.58 10.25
C PHE A 36 -18.37 2.19 10.96
N PHE A 37 -18.43 1.94 12.27
CA PHE A 37 -17.26 1.48 13.04
C PHE A 37 -16.70 0.14 12.56
N ALA A 38 -17.57 -0.81 12.18
CA ALA A 38 -17.14 -2.10 11.65
C ALA A 38 -16.46 -1.93 10.27
N VAL A 39 -16.97 -1.02 9.43
CA VAL A 39 -16.35 -0.70 8.14
C VAL A 39 -14.97 -0.09 8.33
N ILE A 40 -14.81 0.83 9.27
CA ILE A 40 -13.51 1.44 9.59
C ILE A 40 -12.51 0.38 10.03
N ILE A 41 -12.85 -0.45 11.01
CA ILE A 41 -11.92 -1.47 11.54
C ILE A 41 -11.46 -2.42 10.42
N ASP A 42 -12.39 -2.88 9.59
CA ASP A 42 -12.07 -3.75 8.45
C ASP A 42 -11.13 -3.05 7.45
N VAL A 43 -11.42 -1.79 7.09
CA VAL A 43 -10.64 -1.03 6.09
C VAL A 43 -9.23 -0.76 6.61
N PHE A 44 -9.08 -0.30 7.85
CA PHE A 44 -7.78 -0.04 8.46
C PHE A 44 -6.98 -1.33 8.70
N GLY A 45 -7.64 -2.44 9.04
CA GLY A 45 -6.99 -3.75 9.13
C GLY A 45 -6.39 -4.20 7.79
N ILE A 46 -7.15 -4.09 6.71
CA ILE A 46 -6.68 -4.43 5.35
C ILE A 46 -5.53 -3.50 4.93
N LEU A 47 -5.63 -2.20 5.22
CA LEU A 47 -4.55 -1.24 4.96
C LEU A 47 -3.27 -1.56 5.74
N GLY A 48 -3.39 -1.95 7.01
CA GLY A 48 -2.23 -2.37 7.81
C GLY A 48 -1.50 -3.54 7.16
N ILE A 49 -2.23 -4.58 6.75
CA ILE A 49 -1.67 -5.73 6.04
C ILE A 49 -1.03 -5.30 4.70
N TYR A 50 -1.71 -4.44 3.94
CA TYR A 50 -1.20 -3.89 2.69
C TYR A 50 0.16 -3.19 2.89
N TYR A 51 0.29 -2.32 3.88
CA TYR A 51 1.54 -1.61 4.15
C TYR A 51 2.67 -2.54 4.58
N ILE A 52 2.37 -3.57 5.38
CA ILE A 52 3.36 -4.60 5.72
C ILE A 52 3.88 -5.27 4.44
N PHE A 53 2.97 -5.64 3.54
CA PHE A 53 3.33 -6.33 2.29
C PHE A 53 4.16 -5.45 1.35
N VAL A 54 3.74 -4.20 1.13
CA VAL A 54 4.49 -3.25 0.29
C VAL A 54 5.87 -2.94 0.89
N SER A 55 5.95 -2.82 2.21
CA SER A 55 7.23 -2.59 2.91
C SER A 55 8.18 -3.77 2.76
N LEU A 56 7.67 -5.01 2.87
CA LEU A 56 8.46 -6.21 2.62
C LEU A 56 8.96 -6.24 1.17
N LEU A 57 8.10 -5.97 0.18
CA LEU A 57 8.50 -5.92 -1.23
C LEU A 57 9.62 -4.90 -1.47
N PHE A 58 9.50 -3.70 -0.91
CA PHE A 58 10.55 -2.68 -1.03
C PHE A 58 11.86 -3.09 -0.35
N SER A 59 11.78 -3.76 0.80
CA SER A 59 12.94 -4.30 1.50
C SER A 59 13.66 -5.36 0.64
N PHE A 60 12.93 -6.34 0.11
CA PHE A 60 13.50 -7.37 -0.77
C PHE A 60 14.12 -6.79 -2.04
N VAL A 61 13.44 -5.83 -2.70
CA VAL A 61 13.97 -5.17 -3.90
C VAL A 61 15.24 -4.37 -3.58
N SER A 62 15.29 -3.70 -2.43
CA SER A 62 16.46 -2.92 -2.01
C SER A 62 17.66 -3.82 -1.69
N ILE A 63 17.44 -4.93 -1.00
CA ILE A 63 18.49 -5.93 -0.71
C ILE A 63 19.05 -6.53 -2.00
N LYS A 64 18.19 -6.93 -2.94
CA LYS A 64 18.62 -7.46 -4.24
C LYS A 64 19.46 -6.44 -5.03
N LYS A 65 19.10 -5.16 -4.96
CA LYS A 65 19.85 -4.08 -5.64
C LYS A 65 21.23 -3.84 -5.05
N MET A 66 21.42 -4.04 -3.75
CA MET A 66 22.74 -3.94 -3.10
C MET A 66 23.63 -5.12 -3.50
N ASN A 67 23.10 -6.34 -3.44
CA ASN A 67 23.85 -7.56 -3.75
C ASN A 67 24.34 -7.60 -5.22
N LEU A 68 23.58 -7.03 -6.17
CA LEU A 68 24.02 -6.91 -7.56
C LEU A 68 25.13 -5.87 -7.80
N ARG A 69 25.22 -4.83 -6.96
CA ARG A 69 26.27 -3.80 -7.09
C ARG A 69 27.64 -4.29 -6.63
N ASP A 70 27.69 -5.23 -5.69
CA ASP A 70 28.94 -5.81 -5.17
C ASP A 70 29.54 -6.87 -6.12
N ILE A 71 28.79 -7.34 -7.11
CA ILE A 71 29.26 -8.33 -8.11
C ILE A 71 29.84 -7.65 -9.36
N GLU A 72 29.49 -6.39 -9.63
CA GLU A 72 30.00 -5.59 -10.77
C GLU A 72 31.18 -4.68 -10.41
N SER A 73 31.65 -4.66 -9.16
CA SER A 73 32.83 -3.90 -8.70
C SER A 73 34.07 -4.78 -8.61
#